data_AF-A0A0N4VYU1-F1
#
_entry.id   AF-A0A0N4VYU1-F1
#
_cell.length_a   1.000
_cell.length_b   1.000
_cell.length_c   1.000
_cell.angle_alpha   90.00
_cell.angle_beta   90.00
_cell.angle_gamma   90.00
#
_symmetry.space_group_name_H-M   'P 1'
#
loop_
_entity.id
_entity.type
_entity.pdbx_description
1 polymer ?
#
loop_
_entity_poly.entity_id
_entity_poly.type
_entity_poly.pdbx_seq_one_letter_code
_entity_poly.pdbx_strand_id
1 'polypeptide(L)'
;PFDHRVLAVAANNKILIWRLSVKATNIKPSVRCAQVVELPATPISQIVWDRTTSNVILAVSPNSSKIMIVDISTGEVDCFGAWTGGNVTRIVPTLDGRRFAVLYTGNVIRVYDRSTWHEERWSGLAGRAVSAVWSPAGDSLLFASEESYQLYTISFVTKNVLNEDGITEA
;
A
#
# COMPACT_ATOMS: atom_id res chain seq x y z
N PRO A 1 7.86 5.78 -16.60
CA PRO A 1 8.29 5.92 -15.19
C PRO A 1 7.63 7.17 -14.58
N PHE A 2 6.92 7.03 -13.45
CA PHE A 2 6.19 8.07 -12.71
C PHE A 2 6.25 9.45 -13.32
N ASP A 3 5.11 10.02 -13.74
CA ASP A 3 5.12 11.43 -14.09
C ASP A 3 5.47 12.20 -12.80
N HIS A 4 6.77 12.51 -12.61
CA HIS A 4 7.37 13.21 -11.45
C HIS A 4 6.79 14.62 -11.28
N ARG A 5 5.80 14.95 -12.09
CA ARG A 5 5.09 16.20 -12.19
C ARG A 5 3.66 16.07 -11.71
N VAL A 6 3.24 14.92 -11.18
CA VAL A 6 1.90 14.77 -10.61
C VAL A 6 1.97 14.79 -9.10
N LEU A 7 1.31 15.79 -8.50
CA LEU A 7 1.05 15.83 -7.06
C LEU A 7 -0.39 15.37 -6.82
N ALA A 8 -0.57 14.42 -5.92
CA ALA A 8 -1.90 13.99 -5.48
C ALA A 8 -2.02 14.18 -3.96
N VAL A 9 -3.15 14.73 -3.51
CA VAL A 9 -3.44 14.94 -2.09
C VAL A 9 -4.85 14.45 -1.80
N ALA A 10 -4.98 13.55 -0.82
CA ALA A 10 -6.26 13.12 -0.31
C ALA A 10 -6.80 14.11 0.72
N ALA A 11 -8.09 14.44 0.63
CA ALA A 11 -8.78 15.31 1.55
C ALA A 11 -10.23 14.83 1.72
N ASN A 12 -10.60 14.43 2.94
CA ASN A 12 -11.92 13.86 3.24
C ASN A 12 -12.22 12.65 2.32
N ASN A 13 -13.21 12.72 1.43
CA ASN A 13 -13.55 11.68 0.46
C ASN A 13 -13.03 11.97 -0.96
N LYS A 14 -12.07 12.89 -1.12
CA LYS A 14 -11.60 13.38 -2.41
C LYS A 14 -10.10 13.20 -2.57
N ILE A 15 -9.65 13.06 -3.81
CA ILE A 15 -8.26 13.24 -4.21
C ILE A 15 -8.18 14.44 -5.14
N LEU A 16 -7.29 15.37 -4.80
CA LEU A 16 -6.92 16.51 -5.63
C LEU A 16 -5.63 16.15 -6.37
N ILE A 17 -5.62 16.30 -7.70
CA ILE A 17 -4.50 15.90 -8.57
C ILE A 17 -4.05 17.11 -9.39
N TRP A 18 -2.78 17.49 -9.26
CA TRP A 18 -2.16 18.58 -10.02
C TRP A 18 -1.06 18.07 -10.93
N ARG A 19 -1.06 18.53 -12.19
CA ARG A 19 0.07 18.36 -13.12
C ARG A 19 0.94 19.62 -13.14
N LEU A 20 2.19 19.49 -12.71
CA LEU A 20 3.18 20.54 -12.59
C LEU A 20 3.88 20.78 -13.94
N SER A 21 4.00 22.04 -14.38
CA SER A 21 4.70 22.40 -15.62
C SER A 21 6.13 22.86 -15.34
N VAL A 22 7.09 22.35 -16.12
CA VAL A 22 8.54 22.63 -15.97
C VAL A 22 8.90 24.10 -16.33
N LYS A 23 8.04 24.80 -17.08
CA LYS A 23 8.37 26.13 -17.61
C LYS A 23 8.25 27.28 -16.60
N ALA A 24 7.70 27.04 -15.41
CA ALA A 24 7.52 28.08 -14.40
C ALA A 24 8.48 27.86 -13.23
N THR A 25 9.43 28.78 -13.01
CA THR A 25 10.36 28.77 -11.87
C THR A 25 9.67 29.06 -10.52
N ASN A 26 8.38 29.43 -10.54
CA ASN A 26 7.52 29.64 -9.38
C ASN A 26 6.20 28.87 -9.57
N ILE A 27 6.21 27.55 -9.38
CA ILE A 27 5.00 26.72 -9.48
C ILE A 27 4.20 26.90 -8.18
N LYS A 28 3.28 27.86 -8.14
CA LYS A 28 2.14 27.80 -7.22
C LYS A 28 1.07 26.94 -7.90
N PRO A 29 0.81 25.70 -7.46
CA PRO A 29 -0.25 24.89 -8.05
C PRO A 29 -1.58 25.63 -7.88
N SER A 30 -2.11 26.14 -8.98
CA SER A 30 -3.42 26.80 -8.98
C SER A 30 -4.50 25.76 -8.73
N VAL A 31 -5.45 26.07 -7.85
CA VAL A 31 -6.62 25.21 -7.59
C VAL A 31 -7.45 25.00 -8.86
N ARG A 32 -7.41 25.94 -9.82
CA ARG A 32 -8.11 25.81 -11.11
C ARG A 32 -7.51 24.78 -12.07
N CYS A 33 -6.35 24.22 -11.75
CA CYS A 33 -5.69 23.18 -12.55
C CYS A 33 -5.73 21.80 -11.87
N ALA A 34 -6.45 21.68 -10.75
CA ALA A 34 -6.58 20.41 -10.05
C ALA A 34 -7.73 19.60 -10.65
N GLN A 35 -7.45 18.37 -11.05
CA GLN A 35 -8.51 17.37 -11.20
C GLN A 35 -8.96 16.93 -9.82
N VAL A 36 -10.27 16.84 -9.63
CA VAL A 36 -10.88 16.37 -8.37
C VAL A 36 -11.54 15.03 -8.65
N VAL A 37 -11.14 14.00 -7.91
CA VAL A 37 -11.75 12.67 -7.96
C VAL A 37 -12.45 12.41 -6.64
N GLU A 38 -13.75 12.11 -6.68
CA GLU A 38 -14.54 11.71 -5.51
C GLU A 38 -14.45 10.20 -5.32
N LEU A 39 -14.25 9.79 -4.06
CA LEU A 39 -14.13 8.39 -3.67
C LEU A 39 -15.33 7.94 -2.83
N PRO A 40 -15.70 6.66 -2.90
CA PRO A 40 -16.87 6.12 -2.22
C PRO A 40 -16.72 6.02 -0.69
N ALA A 41 -15.50 6.16 -0.14
CA ALA A 41 -15.24 6.05 1.29
C ALA A 41 -14.72 7.35 1.92
N THR A 42 -14.95 7.51 3.22
CA THR A 42 -14.51 8.68 3.99
C THR A 42 -14.14 8.32 5.45
N PRO A 43 -13.08 8.91 6.04
CA PRO A 43 -12.05 9.70 5.36
C PRO A 43 -11.09 8.80 4.61
N ILE A 44 -10.47 9.30 3.56
CA ILE A 44 -9.32 8.67 2.90
C ILE A 44 -8.10 8.89 3.79
N SER A 45 -7.61 7.82 4.42
CA SER A 45 -6.51 7.87 5.38
C SER A 45 -5.13 7.78 4.72
N GLN A 46 -5.06 7.19 3.54
CA GLN A 46 -3.83 7.05 2.78
C GLN A 46 -4.11 6.95 1.30
N ILE A 47 -3.23 7.56 0.50
CA ILE A 47 -3.08 7.31 -0.92
C ILE A 47 -1.64 6.90 -1.21
N VAL A 48 -1.45 5.94 -2.10
CA VAL A 48 -0.13 5.52 -2.57
C VAL A 48 -0.16 5.37 -4.08
N TRP A 49 0.90 5.84 -4.74
CA TRP A 49 1.08 5.59 -6.15
C TRP A 49 1.35 4.12 -6.40
N ASP A 50 0.69 3.56 -7.41
CA ASP A 50 1.02 2.24 -7.90
C ASP A 50 2.46 2.23 -8.45
N ARG A 51 3.27 1.27 -7.98
CA ARG A 51 4.67 1.10 -8.39
C ARG A 51 4.85 0.43 -9.74
N THR A 52 3.81 -0.19 -10.30
CA THR A 52 3.87 -0.92 -11.57
C THR A 52 3.25 -0.17 -12.74
N THR A 53 2.48 0.89 -12.49
CA THR A 53 1.80 1.69 -13.51
C THR A 53 2.11 3.18 -13.32
N SER A 54 1.82 4.02 -14.32
CA SER A 54 2.14 5.47 -14.27
C SER A 54 0.96 6.35 -13.90
N ASN A 55 -0.25 5.81 -13.87
CA ASN A 55 -1.50 6.56 -13.78
C ASN A 55 -2.45 6.04 -12.70
N VAL A 56 -2.05 5.07 -11.87
CA VAL A 56 -2.92 4.53 -10.83
C VAL A 56 -2.49 5.01 -9.45
N ILE A 57 -3.47 5.46 -8.67
CA ILE A 57 -3.37 5.67 -7.23
C ILE A 57 -4.21 4.61 -6.52
N LEU A 58 -3.66 4.00 -5.49
CA LEU A 58 -4.42 3.20 -4.54
C LEU A 58 -4.82 4.09 -3.36
N ALA A 59 -6.08 4.06 -2.96
CA ALA A 59 -6.62 4.81 -1.85
C ALA A 59 -7.30 3.89 -0.84
N VAL A 60 -7.18 4.20 0.45
CA VAL A 60 -7.81 3.43 1.53
C VAL A 60 -8.44 4.31 2.59
N SER A 61 -9.39 3.70 3.31
CA SER A 61 -10.12 4.33 4.39
C SER A 61 -10.35 3.33 5.52
N PRO A 62 -10.16 3.72 6.80
CA PRO A 62 -10.43 2.86 7.95
C PRO A 62 -11.92 2.53 8.12
N ASN A 63 -12.80 3.12 7.30
CA ASN A 63 -14.24 2.84 7.25
C ASN A 63 -14.61 1.93 6.06
N SER A 64 -13.64 1.44 5.29
CA SER A 64 -13.86 0.56 4.14
C SER A 64 -12.96 -0.67 4.21
N SER A 65 -13.51 -1.82 3.87
CA SER A 65 -12.75 -3.08 3.67
C SER A 65 -12.18 -3.21 2.25
N LYS A 66 -12.36 -2.18 1.41
CA LYS A 66 -11.92 -2.16 0.02
C LYS A 66 -10.74 -1.20 -0.17
N ILE A 67 -9.84 -1.59 -1.06
CA ILE A 67 -8.82 -0.74 -1.66
C ILE A 67 -9.43 -0.12 -2.92
N MET A 68 -9.44 1.20 -2.98
CA MET A 68 -9.90 1.96 -4.15
C MET A 68 -8.75 2.10 -5.14
N ILE A 69 -9.01 1.85 -6.42
CA ILE A 69 -8.11 2.03 -7.55
C ILE A 69 -8.59 3.25 -8.31
N VAL A 70 -7.72 4.25 -8.44
CA VAL A 70 -8.04 5.51 -9.10
C VAL A 70 -7.17 5.68 -10.32
N ASP A 71 -7.77 5.67 -11.50
CA ASP A 71 -7.07 6.03 -12.73
C ASP A 71 -7.07 7.56 -12.88
N ILE A 72 -5.90 8.17 -12.76
CA ILE A 72 -5.77 9.64 -12.85
C ILE A 72 -5.96 10.17 -14.27
N SER A 73 -5.91 9.32 -15.29
CA SER A 73 -6.07 9.74 -16.67
C SER A 73 -7.54 9.89 -17.06
N THR A 74 -8.39 9.00 -16.58
CA THR A 74 -9.85 9.01 -16.83
C THR A 74 -10.64 9.62 -15.66
N GLY A 75 -10.08 9.60 -14.46
CA GLY A 75 -10.80 9.93 -13.23
C GLY A 75 -11.71 8.80 -12.74
N GLU A 76 -11.65 7.62 -13.36
CA GLU A 76 -12.44 6.46 -12.96
C GLU A 76 -11.94 5.87 -11.64
N VAL A 77 -12.90 5.34 -10.87
CA VAL A 77 -12.67 4.75 -9.57
C VAL A 77 -13.24 3.34 -9.58
N ASP A 78 -12.36 2.36 -9.38
CA ASP A 78 -12.73 0.98 -9.14
C ASP A 78 -12.33 0.58 -7.71
N CYS A 79 -12.76 -0.59 -7.24
CA CYS A 79 -12.47 -1.07 -5.90
C CYS A 79 -12.24 -2.59 -5.90
N PHE A 80 -11.21 -3.04 -5.20
CA PHE A 80 -10.99 -4.46 -4.93
C PHE A 80 -10.81 -4.69 -3.42
N GLY A 81 -11.17 -5.87 -2.93
CA GLY A 81 -11.10 -6.21 -1.51
C GLY A 81 -12.39 -6.80 -0.96
N ALA A 82 -12.68 -6.51 0.32
CA ALA A 82 -13.71 -7.17 1.15
C ALA A 82 -13.38 -8.60 1.61
N TRP A 83 -12.09 -8.95 1.69
CA TRP A 83 -11.64 -10.18 2.34
C TRP A 83 -11.90 -10.09 3.85
N THR A 84 -12.04 -11.23 4.51
CA THR A 84 -12.48 -11.47 5.92
C THR A 84 -11.68 -10.80 7.07
N GLY A 85 -10.97 -9.69 6.82
CA GLY A 85 -9.96 -9.08 7.71
C GLY A 85 -10.28 -7.67 8.21
N GLY A 86 -11.52 -7.21 8.09
CA GLY A 86 -11.93 -5.89 8.59
C GLY A 86 -11.59 -4.73 7.64
N ASN A 87 -11.63 -3.51 8.16
CA ASN A 87 -11.42 -2.30 7.37
C ASN A 87 -9.93 -2.02 7.18
N VAL A 88 -9.55 -1.41 6.06
CA VAL A 88 -8.15 -1.19 5.68
C VAL A 88 -7.65 0.14 6.22
N THR A 89 -6.54 0.11 6.95
CA THR A 89 -5.93 1.33 7.50
C THR A 89 -4.79 1.83 6.64
N ARG A 90 -3.95 0.92 6.10
CA ARG A 90 -2.82 1.26 5.23
C ARG A 90 -2.53 0.21 4.17
N ILE A 91 -1.90 0.65 3.08
CA ILE A 91 -1.20 -0.18 2.09
C ILE A 91 0.27 0.21 2.09
N VAL A 92 1.14 -0.79 2.07
CA VAL A 92 2.59 -0.62 2.04
C VAL A 92 3.12 -1.46 0.88
N PRO A 93 3.37 -0.89 -0.31
CA PRO A 93 3.93 -1.60 -1.46
C PRO A 93 5.45 -1.78 -1.30
N THR A 94 6.00 -2.86 -1.86
CA THR A 94 7.45 -3.01 -2.06
C THR A 94 7.95 -2.00 -3.08
N LEU A 95 9.26 -1.74 -3.09
CA LEU A 95 9.88 -0.76 -3.99
C LEU A 95 9.68 -1.11 -5.47
N ASP A 96 9.73 -2.40 -5.80
CA ASP A 96 9.48 -2.96 -7.12
C ASP A 96 7.99 -3.14 -7.45
N GLY A 97 7.11 -2.90 -6.47
CA GLY A 97 5.66 -3.04 -6.61
C GLY A 97 5.16 -4.48 -6.75
N ARG A 98 6.01 -5.50 -6.61
CA ARG A 98 5.61 -6.91 -6.77
C ARG A 98 4.75 -7.41 -5.63
N ARG A 99 4.92 -6.85 -4.43
CA ARG A 99 4.10 -7.18 -3.27
C ARG A 99 3.55 -5.92 -2.63
N PHE A 100 2.47 -6.08 -1.90
CA PHE A 100 2.01 -5.04 -0.98
C PHE A 100 1.45 -5.68 0.29
N ALA A 101 1.78 -5.07 1.42
CA ALA A 101 1.17 -5.37 2.70
C ALA A 101 -0.08 -4.50 2.89
N VAL A 102 -1.12 -5.10 3.45
CA VAL A 102 -2.37 -4.43 3.83
C VAL A 102 -2.51 -4.54 5.35
N LEU A 103 -2.64 -3.39 5.99
CA LEU A 103 -2.87 -3.26 7.41
C LEU A 103 -4.35 -2.97 7.63
N TYR A 104 -4.90 -3.55 8.71
CA TYR A 104 -6.33 -3.52 8.97
C TYR A 104 -6.65 -2.81 10.28
N THR A 105 -7.93 -2.61 10.57
CA THR A 105 -8.39 -2.14 11.88
C THR A 105 -8.25 -3.22 12.96
N GLY A 106 -8.13 -4.50 12.59
CA GLY A 106 -7.84 -5.61 13.48
C GLY A 106 -6.35 -5.94 13.60
N ASN A 107 -6.05 -7.00 14.36
CA ASN A 107 -4.69 -7.49 14.63
C ASN A 107 -4.18 -8.46 13.55
N VAL A 108 -4.33 -8.06 12.28
CA VAL A 108 -3.91 -8.84 11.12
C VAL A 108 -3.15 -7.97 10.12
N ILE A 109 -2.12 -8.54 9.53
CA ILE A 109 -1.46 -8.05 8.31
C ILE A 109 -1.69 -9.11 7.23
N ARG A 110 -1.99 -8.67 6.01
CA ARG A 110 -1.96 -9.54 4.83
C ARG A 110 -0.95 -9.03 3.84
N VAL A 111 -0.21 -9.95 3.23
CA VAL A 111 0.73 -9.65 2.15
C VAL A 111 0.26 -10.34 0.89
N TYR A 112 0.13 -9.56 -0.17
CA TYR A 112 -0.29 -10.05 -1.47
C TYR A 112 0.87 -9.99 -2.45
N ASP A 113 1.11 -11.10 -3.13
CA ASP A 113 1.93 -11.14 -4.34
C ASP A 113 1.07 -10.72 -5.55
N ARG A 114 1.49 -9.70 -6.30
CA ARG A 114 0.69 -9.20 -7.42
C ARG A 114 0.61 -10.14 -8.62
N SER A 115 1.61 -10.98 -8.81
CA SER A 115 1.68 -11.85 -9.99
C SER A 115 0.78 -13.07 -9.84
N THR A 116 0.71 -13.60 -8.62
CA THR A 116 -0.01 -14.82 -8.28
C THR A 116 -1.30 -14.56 -7.51
N TRP A 117 -1.47 -13.35 -6.98
CA TRP A 117 -2.51 -13.01 -6.00
C TRP A 117 -2.49 -13.90 -4.75
N HIS A 118 -1.36 -14.57 -4.49
CA HIS A 118 -1.19 -15.36 -3.28
C HIS A 118 -1.21 -14.45 -2.05
N GLU A 119 -1.98 -14.87 -1.03
CA GLU A 119 -2.14 -14.18 0.25
C GLU A 119 -1.35 -14.90 1.33
N GLU A 120 -0.42 -14.19 1.96
CA GLU A 120 0.15 -14.57 3.25
C GLU A 120 -0.53 -13.78 4.38
N ARG A 121 -1.14 -14.49 5.32
CA ARG A 121 -1.88 -13.89 6.44
C ARG A 121 -1.11 -14.04 7.75
N TRP A 122 -0.89 -12.91 8.42
CA TRP A 122 -0.21 -12.81 9.70
C TRP A 122 -1.19 -12.27 10.76
N SER A 123 -1.76 -13.15 11.57
CA SER A 123 -2.75 -12.82 12.61
C SER A 123 -2.20 -13.03 14.03
N GLY A 124 -2.93 -12.54 15.04
CA GLY A 124 -2.49 -12.66 16.44
C GLY A 124 -1.40 -11.66 16.80
N LEU A 125 -1.36 -10.53 16.09
CA LEU A 125 -0.50 -9.41 16.45
C LEU A 125 -0.88 -8.89 17.84
N ALA A 126 0.08 -8.30 18.55
CA ALA A 126 -0.14 -7.75 19.90
C ALA A 126 -1.32 -6.76 19.94
N GLY A 127 -1.52 -6.00 18.86
CA GLY A 127 -2.72 -5.22 18.57
C GLY A 127 -2.76 -4.91 17.07
N ARG A 128 -3.50 -3.88 16.68
CA ARG A 128 -3.49 -3.40 15.30
C ARG A 128 -2.08 -2.95 14.88
N ALA A 129 -1.66 -3.30 13.66
CA ALA A 129 -0.47 -2.74 13.06
C ALA A 129 -0.71 -1.27 12.64
N VAL A 130 0.12 -0.34 13.12
CA VAL A 130 -0.07 1.12 12.92
C VAL A 130 0.79 1.70 11.81
N SER A 131 1.94 1.08 11.57
CA SER A 131 2.90 1.48 10.56
C SER A 131 3.73 0.27 10.16
N ALA A 132 4.13 0.21 8.90
CA ALA A 132 5.03 -0.81 8.39
C ALA A 132 5.86 -0.27 7.22
N VAL A 133 7.02 -0.87 7.00
CA VAL A 133 7.93 -0.56 5.90
C VAL A 133 8.62 -1.83 5.41
N TRP A 134 8.76 -1.94 4.09
CA TRP A 134 9.52 -3.03 3.48
C TRP A 134 11.02 -2.76 3.54
N SER A 135 11.81 -3.81 3.68
CA SER A 135 13.23 -3.78 3.34
C SER A 135 13.40 -3.34 1.88
N PRO A 136 14.53 -2.69 1.51
CA PRO A 136 14.78 -2.31 0.12
C PRO A 136 14.73 -3.49 -0.86
N ALA A 137 15.10 -4.69 -0.40
CA ALA A 137 15.04 -5.93 -1.17
C ALA A 137 13.61 -6.52 -1.30
N GLY A 138 12.64 -6.05 -0.49
CA GLY A 138 11.26 -6.54 -0.50
C GLY A 138 11.07 -7.92 0.13
N ASP A 139 12.08 -8.40 0.87
CA ASP A 139 12.10 -9.72 1.51
C ASP A 139 11.72 -9.69 2.99
N SER A 140 11.58 -8.51 3.59
CA SER A 140 11.22 -8.35 5.00
C SER A 140 10.30 -7.16 5.21
N LEU A 141 9.31 -7.29 6.10
CA LEU A 141 8.41 -6.21 6.51
C LEU A 141 8.60 -5.90 7.99
N LEU A 142 9.13 -4.72 8.29
CA LEU A 142 9.23 -4.18 9.66
C LEU A 142 7.93 -3.45 10.00
N PHE A 143 7.35 -3.70 11.18
CA PHE A 143 6.12 -3.03 11.60
C PHE A 143 6.04 -2.79 13.12
N ALA A 144 5.19 -1.83 13.48
CA ALA A 144 4.83 -1.50 14.87
C ALA A 144 3.34 -1.78 15.13
N SER A 145 3.01 -2.10 16.38
CA SER A 145 1.67 -2.51 16.81
C SER A 145 1.22 -1.71 18.05
N GLU A 146 -0.09 -1.44 18.20
CA GLU A 146 -0.63 -0.57 19.26
C GLU A 146 -0.34 -1.01 20.69
N GLU A 147 -0.39 -2.31 20.94
CA GLU A 147 -0.30 -2.87 22.29
C GLU A 147 1.09 -3.46 22.56
N SER A 148 2.11 -2.94 21.88
CA SER A 148 3.49 -3.37 22.05
C SER A 148 4.49 -2.23 21.90
N TYR A 149 5.55 -2.29 22.68
CA TYR A 149 6.71 -1.39 22.60
C TYR A 149 7.84 -1.97 21.74
N GLN A 150 7.64 -3.14 21.13
CA GLN A 150 8.62 -3.80 20.29
C GLN A 150 8.35 -3.53 18.80
N LEU A 151 9.43 -3.55 18.01
CA LEU A 151 9.34 -3.63 16.56
C LEU A 151 9.37 -5.10 16.13
N TYR A 152 8.50 -5.44 15.19
CA TYR A 152 8.37 -6.79 14.66
C TYR A 152 8.83 -6.83 13.22
N THR A 153 9.43 -7.95 12.80
CA THR A 153 9.80 -8.17 11.40
C THR A 153 9.18 -9.48 10.90
N ILE A 154 8.56 -9.45 9.73
CA ILE A 154 8.15 -10.63 8.98
C ILE A 154 9.17 -10.86 7.88
N SER A 155 9.74 -12.06 7.79
CA SER A 155 10.71 -12.43 6.75
C SER A 155 10.06 -13.36 5.72
N PHE A 156 10.26 -13.05 4.43
CA PHE A 156 9.66 -13.75 3.28
C PHE A 156 10.71 -14.51 2.48
N VAL A 157 11.75 -15.02 3.15
CA VAL A 157 12.84 -15.76 2.53
C VAL A 157 12.28 -17.01 1.86
N THR A 158 12.60 -17.18 0.57
CA THR A 158 12.23 -18.39 -0.17
C THR A 158 12.87 -19.59 0.53
N LYS A 159 12.05 -20.56 0.96
CA LYS A 159 12.52 -21.87 1.44
C LYS A 159 13.20 -22.64 0.30
N ASN A 160 14.41 -22.27 -0.08
CA ASN A 160 15.21 -22.99 -1.07
C ASN A 160 16.68 -23.19 -0.65
N VAL A 161 17.03 -23.02 0.63
CA VAL A 161 18.37 -23.36 1.16
C VAL A 161 18.28 -23.97 2.57
N LEU A 162 17.48 -25.02 2.73
CA LEU A 162 17.61 -25.96 3.86
C LEU A 162 17.47 -27.39 3.33
N ASN A 163 18.33 -27.73 2.38
CA ASN A 163 18.70 -29.12 2.07
C ASN A 163 20.23 -29.19 2.07
N GLU A 164 20.87 -28.72 3.14
CA GLU A 164 22.26 -29.07 3.47
C GLU A 164 22.28 -29.52 4.91
N ASP A 165 21.72 -30.70 5.14
CA ASP A 165 22.14 -31.65 6.18
C ASP A 165 21.65 -33.03 5.72
N GLY A 166 22.15 -33.43 4.55
CA GLY A 166 22.12 -34.82 4.11
C GLY A 166 23.10 -35.62 4.97
N ILE A 167 22.65 -36.00 6.17
CA ILE A 167 23.37 -36.94 7.02
C ILE A 167 23.49 -38.25 6.22
N THR A 168 24.70 -38.54 5.78
CA THR A 168 25.14 -39.91 5.49
C THR A 168 26.01 -40.32 6.67
N GLU A 169 25.45 -41.13 7.56
CA GLU A 169 26.27 -41.98 8.43
C GLU A 169 26.30 -43.39 7.85
N ALA A 170 27.44 -44.04 8.09
CA ALA A 170 28.03 -45.20 7.40
C ALA A 170 27.20 -46.49 7.39
#